data_AF-A0A5B2TWM4-F1
#
_entry.id   AF-A0A5B2TWM4-F1
#
_cell.length_a   1.000
_cell.length_b   1.000
_cell.length_c   1.000
_cell.angle_alpha   90.00
_cell.angle_beta   90.00
_cell.angle_gamma   90.00
#
_symmetry.space_group_name_H-M   'P 1'
#
loop_
_entity.id
_entity.type
_entity.pdbx_description
1 polymer ?
#
loop_
_entity_poly.entity_id
_entity_poly.type
_entity_poly.pdbx_seq_one_letter_code
_entity_poly.pdbx_strand_id
1 'polypeptide(L)' 'MENIKSKLGQGGLVLAAMGIISALLSIFNYNIRLLAWIDIWGSTMGWILRIVLVIAGGALFFLFGREKAEE' A
#
# COMPACT_ATOMS: atom_id res chain seq x y z
N MET A 1 11.29 -10.20 -18.74
CA MET A 1 10.09 -9.47 -18.26
C MET A 1 9.59 -9.98 -16.91
N GLU A 2 9.75 -11.26 -16.58
CA GLU A 2 9.40 -11.85 -15.27
C GLU A 2 10.02 -11.12 -14.08
N ASN A 3 11.32 -10.78 -14.15
CA ASN A 3 12.00 -10.00 -13.10
C ASN A 3 11.33 -8.66 -12.76
N ILE A 4 10.70 -8.00 -13.74
CA ILE A 4 10.02 -6.73 -13.52
C ILE A 4 8.68 -6.98 -12.83
N LYS A 5 7.93 -7.99 -13.26
CA LYS A 5 6.64 -8.37 -12.66
C LYS A 5 6.79 -8.79 -11.20
N SER A 6 7.74 -9.67 -10.91
CA SER A 6 8.05 -10.11 -9.55
C SER A 6 8.42 -8.94 -8.62
N LYS A 7 9.29 -8.02 -9.09
CA LYS A 7 9.62 -6.79 -8.35
C LYS A 7 8.41 -5.88 -8.13
N LEU A 8 7.51 -5.80 -9.12
CA LEU A 8 6.26 -5.05 -9.02
C LEU A 8 5.33 -5.65 -7.95
N GLY A 9 5.22 -6.98 -7.89
CA GLY A 9 4.46 -7.70 -6.87
C GLY A 9 5.01 -7.45 -5.46
N GLN A 10 6.34 -7.55 -5.29
CA GLN A 10 7.02 -7.22 -4.03
C GLN A 10 6.79 -5.75 -3.63
N GLY A 11 6.89 -4.84 -4.59
CA GLY A 11 6.58 -3.42 -4.39
C GLY A 11 5.13 -3.18 -3.98
N GLY A 12 4.19 -3.93 -4.56
CA GLY A 12 2.77 -3.92 -4.16
C GLY A 12 2.56 -4.33 -2.71
N LEU A 13 3.26 -5.37 -2.25
CA LEU A 13 3.18 -5.82 -0.86
C LEU A 13 3.71 -4.77 0.11
N VAL A 14 4.83 -4.11 -0.21
CA VAL A 14 5.36 -2.99 0.57
C VAL A 14 4.37 -1.83 0.59
N LEU A 15 3.78 -1.47 -0.56
CA LEU A 15 2.78 -0.41 -0.65
C LEU A 15 1.55 -0.69 0.23
N ALA A 16 1.06 -1.93 0.20
CA ALA A 16 -0.06 -2.35 1.03
C ALA A 16 0.28 -2.25 2.52
N ALA A 17 1.45 -2.77 2.92
CA ALA A 17 1.93 -2.68 4.29
C ALA A 17 2.08 -1.22 4.74
N MET A 18 2.60 -0.33 3.89
CA MET A 18 2.70 1.10 4.18
C MET A 18 1.32 1.75 4.37
N GLY A 19 0.33 1.38 3.56
CA GLY A 19 -1.05 1.83 3.74
C GLY A 19 -1.63 1.41 5.10
N ILE A 20 -1.41 0.15 5.50
CA ILE A 20 -1.86 -0.39 6.79
C ILE A 20 -1.17 0.31 7.95
N ILE A 21 0.16 0.42 7.92
CA ILE A 21 0.94 1.08 8.98
C ILE A 21 0.52 2.56 9.09
N SER A 22 0.31 3.23 7.96
CA SER A 22 -0.17 4.62 7.94
C SER A 22 -1.57 4.76 8.57
N ALA A 23 -2.49 3.83 8.30
CA ALA A 23 -3.81 3.80 8.93
C ALA A 23 -3.71 3.61 10.45
N LEU A 24 -2.88 2.66 10.91
CA LEU A 24 -2.65 2.43 12.33
C LEU A 24 -2.03 3.64 13.03
N LEU A 25 -1.00 4.26 12.45
CA LEU A 25 -0.35 5.43 13.01
C LEU A 25 -1.28 6.64 13.08
N SER A 26 -2.21 6.79 12.12
CA SER A 26 -3.15 7.91 12.11
C SER A 26 -4.07 7.94 13.33
N ILE A 27 -4.34 6.79 13.95
CA ILE A 27 -5.12 6.68 15.19
C ILE A 27 -4.41 7.38 16.36
N PHE A 28 -3.07 7.41 16.34
CA PHE A 28 -2.23 8.10 17.33
C PHE A 28 -1.83 9.52 16.92
N ASN A 29 -2.42 10.05 15.83
CA ASN A 29 -1.99 11.30 15.18
C ASN A 29 -0.51 11.28 14.73
N TYR A 30 0.02 10.09 14.42
CA TYR A 30 1.34 9.93 13.85
C TYR A 30 1.26 9.63 12.35
N ASN A 31 2.32 10.02 11.63
CA ASN A 31 2.37 9.90 10.19
C ASN A 31 3.72 9.37 9.71
N ILE A 32 3.67 8.49 8.72
CA ILE A 32 4.87 8.12 7.96
C ILE A 32 5.30 9.35 7.17
N ARG A 33 6.57 9.73 7.26
CA ARG A 33 7.09 10.95 6.63
C ARG A 33 6.77 11.05 5.14
N LEU A 34 6.80 9.93 4.41
CA LEU A 34 6.45 9.87 2.99
C LEU A 34 4.95 10.08 2.72
N LEU A 35 4.09 9.70 3.67
CA LEU A 35 2.63 9.75 3.54
C LEU A 35 2.00 10.92 4.29
N ALA A 36 2.79 11.80 4.91
CA ALA A 36 2.29 12.95 5.68
C ALA A 36 1.46 13.94 4.83
N TRP A 37 1.61 13.92 3.51
CA TRP A 37 0.78 14.72 2.60
C TRP A 37 -0.69 14.27 2.59
N ILE A 38 -0.98 13.04 3.00
CA ILE A 38 -2.34 12.49 3.06
C ILE A 38 -3.20 13.29 4.06
N ASP A 39 -2.61 13.76 5.16
CA ASP A 39 -3.35 14.46 6.21
C ASP A 39 -3.73 15.88 5.84
N ILE A 40 -3.12 16.45 4.79
CA ILE A 40 -3.48 17.76 4.23
C ILE A 40 -4.92 17.75 3.68
N TRP A 41 -5.40 16.59 3.24
CA TRP A 41 -6.75 16.42 2.69
C TRP A 41 -7.84 16.33 3.77
N GLY A 42 -7.46 16.34 5.05
CA GLY A 42 -8.36 16.16 6.19
C GLY A 42 -8.63 14.69 6.52
N SER A 43 -9.28 14.46 7.65
CA SER A 43 -9.42 13.11 8.24
C SER A 43 -10.14 12.11 7.32
N THR A 44 -11.34 12.46 6.84
CA THR A 44 -12.15 11.57 5.99
C THR A 44 -11.41 11.18 4.70
N MET A 45 -10.88 12.17 3.99
CA MET A 45 -10.16 11.91 2.74
C MET A 45 -8.84 11.18 2.99
N GLY A 46 -8.18 11.47 4.12
CA GLY A 46 -6.97 10.78 4.54
C GLY A 46 -7.18 9.29 4.79
N TRP A 47 -8.31 8.90 5.38
CA TRP A 47 -8.69 7.49 5.52
C TRP A 47 -8.99 6.82 4.18
N ILE A 48 -9.69 7.51 3.28
CA ILE A 48 -9.96 7.01 1.92
C ILE A 48 -8.66 6.71 1.18
N LEU A 49 -7.72 7.66 1.16
CA LEU A 49 -6.43 7.49 0.49
C LEU A 49 -5.61 6.33 1.07
N ARG A 50 -5.62 6.15 2.40
CA ARG A 50 -4.95 5.02 3.05
C ARG A 50 -5.56 3.68 2.63
N ILE A 51 -6.89 3.58 2.59
CA ILE A 51 -7.59 2.37 2.11
C ILE A 51 -7.23 2.10 0.64
N VAL A 52 -7.20 3.13 -0.20
CA VAL A 52 -6.80 3.00 -1.61
C VAL A 52 -5.37 2.48 -1.73
N LEU A 53 -4.41 2.95 -0.91
CA LEU A 53 -3.05 2.42 -0.90
C LEU A 53 -2.99 0.93 -0.55
N VAL A 54 -3.77 0.51 0.46
CA VAL A 54 -3.86 -0.90 0.84
C VAL A 54 -4.43 -1.75 -0.29
N ILE A 55 -5.55 -1.33 -0.88
CA ILE A 55 -6.21 -2.06 -1.97
C ILE A 55 -5.33 -2.10 -3.21
N ALA A 56 -4.74 -0.98 -3.61
CA ALA A 56 -3.87 -0.89 -4.78
C ALA A 56 -2.60 -1.73 -4.61
N GLY A 57 -1.96 -1.67 -3.43
CA GLY A 57 -0.81 -2.50 -3.12
C GLY A 57 -1.15 -3.99 -3.09
N GLY A 58 -2.28 -4.36 -2.46
CA GLY A 58 -2.77 -5.73 -2.43
C GLY A 58 -3.11 -6.27 -3.81
N ALA A 59 -3.75 -5.45 -4.66
CA ALA A 59 -4.04 -5.80 -6.05
C ALA A 59 -2.75 -5.99 -6.87
N LEU A 60 -1.76 -5.10 -6.71
CA LEU A 60 -0.46 -5.24 -7.37
C LEU A 60 0.25 -6.54 -6.96
N PHE A 61 0.26 -6.87 -5.66
CA PHE A 61 0.82 -8.11 -5.17
C PHE A 61 0.07 -9.34 -5.71
N PHE A 62 -1.27 -9.31 -5.72
CA PHE A 62 -2.07 -10.43 -6.20
C PHE A 62 -1.89 -10.68 -7.70
N LEU A 63 -1.81 -9.62 -8.50
CA LEU A 63 -1.71 -9.70 -9.96
C LEU A 63 -0.29 -10.00 -10.45
N PHE A 64 0.74 -9.46 -9.79
CA PHE A 64 2.13 -9.52 -10.28
C PHE A 64 3.10 -10.28 -9.36
N GLY A 65 2.71 -10.56 -8.11
CA GLY A 65 3.49 -11.33 -7.14
C GLY A 65 3.21 -12.83 -7.17
N ARG A 66 2.15 -13.27 -7.87
CA ARG A 66 1.73 -14.68 -7.99
C ARG A 66 2.43 -15.47 -9.12
N GLU A 67 3.61 -15.08 -9.58
CA GLU A 67 4.40 -15.96 -10.46
C GLU A 67 4.85 -17.20 -9.66
N LYS A 68 4.11 -18.32 -9.86
CA LYS A 68 4.25 -19.68 -9.30
C LYS A 68 3.43 -19.99 -8.04
N ALA A 69 2.14 -20.25 -8.27
CA ALA A 69 1.36 -21.19 -7.47
C ALA A 69 0.49 -22.04 -8.41
N GLU A 70 1.13 -22.65 -9.41
CA GLU A 70 0.60 -23.78 -10.19
C GLU A 70 1.78 -24.75 -10.34
N GLU A 71 1.80 -25.77 -9.47
CA GLU A 71 2.32 -27.10 -9.79
C GLU A 71 1.21 -27.88 -10.50
#